data_AF-A0A6L5EL02-F1
#
_entry.id   AF-A0A6L5EL02-F1
#
_cell.length_a   1.000
_cell.length_b   1.000
_cell.length_c   1.000
_cell.angle_alpha   90.00
_cell.angle_beta   90.00
_cell.angle_gamma   90.00
#
_symmetry.space_group_name_H-M   'P 1'
#
loop_
_entity.id
_entity.type
_entity.pdbx_description
1 polymer ?
#
loop_
_entity_poly.entity_id
_entity_poly.type
_entity_poly.pdbx_seq_one_letter_code
_entity_poly.pdbx_strand_id
1 'polypeptide(L)'
;VAKLTTPGKALYTGMLTASAGVIDDLIVYFLSEDYFRLVVNSATREKDLAWISEQAEPYGLEITVRDDLSLIAVQGPQAKAKAATLFTDAQRQAVE
;
A
#
# COMPACT_ATOMS: atom_id res chain seq x y z
N VAL A 1 -6.91 19.26 -0.11
CA VAL A 1 -6.31 19.11 -1.46
C VAL A 1 -5.86 17.66 -1.61
N ALA A 2 -6.27 16.96 -2.68
CA ALA A 2 -5.86 15.59 -2.95
C ALA A 2 -4.34 15.53 -3.23
N LYS A 3 -3.62 14.67 -2.52
CA LYS A 3 -2.15 14.54 -2.63
C LYS A 3 -1.71 13.45 -3.62
N LEU A 4 -2.55 12.45 -3.86
CA LEU A 4 -2.29 11.35 -4.78
C LEU A 4 -3.13 11.55 -6.04
N THR A 5 -2.53 12.13 -7.08
CA THR A 5 -3.17 12.41 -8.37
C THR A 5 -2.49 11.72 -9.54
N THR A 6 -1.36 11.07 -9.31
CA THR A 6 -0.57 10.39 -10.33
C THR A 6 -0.52 8.89 -10.00
N PRO A 7 -0.99 8.01 -10.90
CA PRO A 7 -0.92 6.56 -10.70
C PRO A 7 0.47 6.09 -10.31
N GLY A 8 0.53 5.11 -9.41
CA GLY A 8 1.76 4.56 -8.84
C GLY A 8 2.36 5.36 -7.69
N LYS A 9 1.86 6.58 -7.39
CA LYS A 9 2.32 7.34 -6.21
C LYS A 9 1.81 6.72 -4.91
N ALA A 10 2.66 6.83 -3.89
CA ALA A 10 2.38 6.34 -2.56
C ALA A 10 2.50 7.45 -1.52
N LEU A 11 1.80 7.28 -0.39
CA LEU A 11 1.86 8.17 0.77
C LEU A 11 1.98 7.33 2.05
N TYR A 12 2.85 7.76 2.95
CA TYR A 12 2.89 7.29 4.33
C TYR A 12 1.88 8.07 5.17
N THR A 13 1.06 7.36 5.95
CA THR A 13 -0.01 7.97 6.73
C THR A 13 -0.35 7.15 7.98
N GLY A 14 -0.99 7.80 8.95
CA GLY A 14 -1.55 7.14 10.13
C GLY A 14 -3.05 6.89 9.97
N MET A 15 -3.51 5.73 10.39
CA MET A 15 -4.93 5.40 10.52
C MET A 15 -5.34 5.63 11.97
N LEU A 16 -6.36 6.48 12.19
CA LEU A 16 -6.71 6.96 13.52
C LEU A 16 -8.14 6.55 13.91
N THR A 17 -8.35 6.40 15.21
CA THR A 17 -9.68 6.36 15.83
C THR A 17 -10.29 7.76 15.90
N ALA A 18 -11.60 7.84 16.19
CA ALA A 18 -12.31 9.11 16.40
C ALA A 18 -11.75 9.94 17.58
N SER A 19 -11.11 9.30 18.56
CA SER A 19 -10.43 9.97 19.68
C SER A 19 -8.96 10.30 19.39
N ALA A 20 -8.55 10.24 18.11
CA ALA A 20 -7.19 10.51 17.63
C ALA A 20 -6.09 9.55 18.14
N GLY A 21 -6.45 8.41 18.71
CA GLY A 21 -5.51 7.32 18.95
C GLY A 21 -5.06 6.67 17.65
N VAL A 22 -3.77 6.38 17.51
CA VAL A 22 -3.20 5.69 16.33
C VAL A 22 -3.59 4.22 16.36
N ILE A 23 -4.22 3.78 15.28
CA ILE A 23 -4.52 2.36 15.03
C ILE A 23 -3.29 1.71 14.43
N ASP A 24 -2.79 2.24 13.31
CA ASP A 24 -1.55 1.81 12.67
C ASP A 24 -0.95 2.94 11.82
N ASP A 25 0.32 2.79 11.48
CA ASP A 25 0.96 3.52 10.39
C ASP A 25 1.06 2.64 9.14
N LEU A 26 0.82 3.21 7.96
CA LEU A 26 0.73 2.43 6.73
C LEU A 26 1.18 3.20 5.50
N ILE A 27 1.42 2.45 4.42
CA ILE A 27 1.61 3.01 3.08
C ILE A 27 0.34 2.77 2.26
N VAL A 28 -0.17 3.83 1.62
CA VAL A 28 -1.24 3.76 0.63
C VAL A 28 -0.70 4.10 -0.76
N TYR A 29 -1.02 3.26 -1.74
CA TYR A 29 -0.70 3.46 -3.16
C TYR A 29 -1.98 3.81 -3.92
N PHE A 30 -1.90 4.84 -4.77
CA PHE A 30 -2.94 5.18 -5.75
C PHE A 30 -2.61 4.50 -7.08
N LEU A 31 -3.49 3.61 -7.55
CA LEU A 31 -3.31 2.92 -8.83
C LEU A 31 -4.27 3.50 -9.88
N SER A 32 -5.52 3.73 -9.51
CA SER A 32 -6.55 4.46 -10.25
C SER A 32 -7.61 4.99 -9.28
N GLU A 33 -8.58 5.78 -9.77
CA GLU A 33 -9.62 6.39 -8.91
C GLU A 33 -10.48 5.36 -8.16
N ASP A 34 -10.60 4.15 -8.71
CA ASP A 34 -11.33 3.01 -8.17
C ASP A 34 -10.41 1.95 -7.55
N TYR A 35 -9.08 2.14 -7.57
CA TYR A 35 -8.14 1.12 -7.10
C TYR A 35 -6.98 1.70 -6.30
N PHE A 36 -6.98 1.34 -5.02
CA PHE A 36 -5.92 1.65 -4.07
C PHE A 36 -5.35 0.37 -3.46
N ARG A 37 -4.12 0.46 -2.95
CA ARG A 37 -3.49 -0.61 -2.20
C ARG A 37 -2.93 -0.10 -0.89
N LEU A 38 -3.23 -0.81 0.20
CA LEU A 38 -2.70 -0.57 1.53
C LEU A 38 -1.67 -1.64 1.87
N VAL A 39 -0.60 -1.24 2.55
CA VAL A 39 0.38 -2.14 3.18
C VAL A 39 0.46 -1.76 4.66
N VAL A 40 0.05 -2.68 5.53
CA VAL A 40 -0.04 -2.52 6.99
C VAL A 40 0.94 -3.44 7.70
N ASN A 41 1.15 -3.21 8.99
CA ASN A 41 2.03 -4.05 9.79
C ASN A 41 1.42 -5.44 10.06
N SER A 42 2.28 -6.46 10.14
CA SER A 42 1.82 -7.84 10.39
C SER A 42 1.15 -8.00 11.75
N ALA A 43 1.61 -7.27 12.79
CA ALA A 43 1.09 -7.39 14.15
C ALA A 43 -0.30 -6.77 14.32
N THR A 44 -0.68 -5.84 13.45
CA THR A 44 -1.94 -5.09 13.51
C THR A 44 -2.95 -5.56 12.47
N ARG A 45 -2.54 -6.40 11.51
CA ARG A 45 -3.35 -6.94 10.41
C ARG A 45 -4.83 -7.18 10.74
N GLU A 46 -5.14 -8.03 11.72
CA GLU A 46 -6.53 -8.44 11.99
C GLU A 46 -7.37 -7.28 12.53
N LYS A 47 -6.77 -6.44 13.39
CA LYS A 47 -7.40 -5.22 13.91
C LYS A 47 -7.63 -4.20 12.78
N ASP A 48 -6.64 -4.04 11.91
CA ASP A 48 -6.71 -3.09 10.80
C ASP A 48 -7.74 -3.52 9.76
N LEU A 49 -7.79 -4.82 9.42
CA LEU A 49 -8.77 -5.36 8.48
C LEU A 49 -10.20 -5.21 9.01
N ALA A 50 -10.42 -5.49 10.30
CA ALA A 50 -11.71 -5.29 10.93
C ALA A 50 -12.14 -3.81 10.88
N TRP A 51 -11.23 -2.90 11.25
CA TRP A 51 -11.51 -1.46 11.21
C TRP A 51 -11.78 -0.96 9.80
N ILE A 52 -10.94 -1.31 8.82
CA ILE A 52 -11.10 -0.90 7.43
C ILE A 52 -12.42 -1.42 6.86
N SER A 53 -12.78 -2.67 7.15
CA SER A 53 -14.03 -3.27 6.66
C SER A 53 -15.26 -2.56 7.22
N GLU A 54 -15.24 -2.22 8.52
CA GLU A 54 -16.32 -1.44 9.15
C GLU A 54 -16.47 -0.06 8.50
N GLN A 55 -15.36 0.66 8.28
CA GLN A 55 -15.41 2.00 7.67
C GLN A 55 -15.75 1.97 6.18
N ALA A 56 -15.48 0.86 5.49
CA ALA A 56 -15.72 0.69 4.06
C ALA A 56 -17.17 0.35 3.71
N GLU A 57 -17.92 -0.25 4.64
CA GLU A 57 -19.29 -0.76 4.41
C GLU A 57 -20.25 0.31 3.83
N PRO A 58 -20.31 1.55 4.35
CA PRO A 58 -21.19 2.58 3.80
C PRO A 58 -20.84 3.02 2.38
N TYR A 59 -19.63 2.71 1.91
CA TYR A 59 -19.12 3.08 0.59
C TYR A 59 -19.18 1.92 -0.41
N GLY A 60 -19.58 0.71 0.02
CA GLY A 60 -19.68 -0.46 -0.84
C GLY A 60 -18.35 -0.85 -1.48
N LEU A 61 -17.22 -0.64 -0.80
CA LEU A 61 -15.89 -0.95 -1.34
C LEU A 61 -15.61 -2.45 -1.27
N GLU A 62 -14.99 -2.99 -2.30
CA GLU A 62 -14.44 -4.34 -2.29
C GLU A 62 -13.05 -4.35 -1.64
N ILE A 63 -12.86 -5.21 -0.63
CA ILE A 63 -11.57 -5.39 0.06
C ILE A 63 -11.04 -6.78 -0.28
N THR A 64 -9.92 -6.82 -1.00
CA THR A 64 -9.19 -8.07 -1.30
C THR A 64 -7.88 -8.12 -0.53
N VAL A 65 -7.76 -9.12 0.35
CA VAL A 65 -6.51 -9.45 1.05
C VAL A 65 -5.60 -10.25 0.12
N ARG A 66 -4.33 -9.85 0.00
CA ARG A 66 -3.35 -10.42 -0.93
C ARG A 66 -2.34 -11.35 -0.26
N ASP A 67 -2.84 -12.39 0.42
CA ASP A 67 -2.01 -13.43 1.05
C ASP A 67 -1.28 -14.33 0.03
N ASP A 68 -1.66 -14.22 -1.24
CA ASP A 68 -0.99 -14.85 -2.38
C ASP A 68 0.33 -14.15 -2.79
N LEU A 69 0.63 -12.98 -2.21
CA LEU A 69 1.83 -12.21 -2.51
C LEU A 69 2.85 -12.24 -1.37
N SER A 70 4.13 -12.31 -1.74
CA SER A 70 5.25 -12.01 -0.84
C SER A 70 5.84 -10.62 -1.15
N LEU A 71 6.42 -9.97 -0.14
CA LEU A 71 7.06 -8.66 -0.28
C LEU A 71 8.52 -8.75 0.17
N ILE A 72 9.44 -8.30 -0.69
CA ILE A 72 10.88 -8.26 -0.40
C ILE A 72 11.36 -6.81 -0.52
N ALA A 73 11.87 -6.26 0.58
CA ALA A 73 12.53 -4.96 0.58
C ALA A 73 14.03 -5.13 0.22
N VAL A 74 14.40 -4.79 -1.02
CA VAL A 74 15.81 -4.74 -1.44
C VAL A 74 16.35 -3.33 -1.18
N GLN A 75 17.31 -3.18 -0.28
CA GLN A 75 17.79 -1.89 0.19
C GLN A 75 19.31 -1.76 0.07
N GLY A 76 19.79 -0.52 -0.12
CA GLY A 76 21.22 -0.19 -0.25
C GLY A 76 21.57 0.61 -1.50
N PRO A 77 22.78 1.18 -1.57
CA PRO A 77 23.16 2.14 -2.63
C PRO A 77 23.13 1.54 -4.04
N GLN A 78 23.32 0.23 -4.17
CA GLN A 78 23.29 -0.49 -5.45
C GLN A 78 22.03 -1.36 -5.62
N ALA A 79 21.06 -1.28 -4.71
CA ALA A 79 19.89 -2.16 -4.68
C ALA A 79 19.10 -2.13 -6.00
N LYS A 80 18.79 -0.92 -6.49
CA LYS A 80 18.06 -0.73 -7.75
C LYS A 80 18.79 -1.38 -8.92
N ALA A 81 20.09 -1.09 -9.09
CA ALA A 81 20.89 -1.63 -10.17
C ALA A 81 20.98 -3.17 -10.12
N LYS A 82 21.18 -3.75 -8.93
CA LYS A 82 21.26 -5.20 -8.74
C LYS A 82 19.93 -5.90 -8.98
N ALA A 83 18.80 -5.32 -8.55
CA ALA A 83 17.49 -5.90 -8.79
C ALA A 83 17.11 -5.83 -10.29
N ALA A 84 17.43 -4.72 -10.96
CA ALA A 84 17.10 -4.51 -12.37
C ALA A 84 17.74 -5.50 -13.34
N THR A 85 18.81 -6.20 -12.94
CA THR A 85 19.43 -7.26 -13.76
C THR A 85 18.56 -8.52 -13.88
N LEU A 86 17.61 -8.70 -12.97
CA LEU A 86 16.69 -9.83 -12.94
C LEU A 86 15.34 -9.51 -13.61
N PHE A 87 15.10 -8.26 -13.96
CA PHE A 87 13.83 -7.80 -14.54
C PHE A 87 13.76 -8.08 -16.04
N THR A 88 12.54 -8.21 -16.56
CA THR A 88 12.27 -8.10 -18.00
C THR A 88 12.38 -6.63 -18.45
N ASP A 89 12.42 -6.39 -19.77
CA ASP A 89 12.42 -5.02 -20.30
C ASP A 89 11.18 -4.22 -19.88
N ALA A 90 10.00 -4.86 -19.91
CA ALA A 90 8.75 -4.25 -19.46
C ALA A 90 8.79 -3.87 -17.97
N GLN A 91 9.37 -4.72 -17.13
CA GLN A 91 9.53 -4.44 -15.70
C GLN A 91 10.52 -3.32 -15.43
N ARG A 92 11.61 -3.22 -16.20
CA ARG A 92 12.55 -2.09 -16.13
C ARG A 92 11.86 -0.78 -16.48
N GLN A 93 11.08 -0.74 -17.55
CA GLN A 93 10.35 0.45 -17.97
C GLN A 93 9.30 0.89 -16.95
N ALA A 94 8.68 -0.06 -16.23
CA ALA A 94 7.65 0.25 -15.23
C ALA A 94 8.18 0.87 -13.92
N VAL A 95 9.49 0.82 -13.67
CA VAL A 95 10.11 1.35 -12.43
C VAL A 95 10.97 2.61 -12.64
N GLU A 96 11.11 3.07 -13.89
CA GLU A 96 11.67 4.39 -14.24
C GLU A 96 10.66 5.52 -14.04
#